data_AF-A0A2D8B935-F1
#
_entry.id   AF-A0A2D8B935-F1
#
_cell.length_a   1.000
_cell.length_b   1.000
_cell.length_c   1.000
_cell.angle_alpha   90.00
_cell.angle_beta   90.00
_cell.angle_gamma   90.00
#
_symmetry.space_group_name_H-M   'P 1'
#
loop_
_entity.id
_entity.type
_entity.pdbx_description
1 polymer ?
#
loop_
_entity_poly.entity_id
_entity_poly.type
_entity_poly.pdbx_seq_one_letter_code
_entity_poly.pdbx_strand_id
1 'polypeptide(L)' 'MATKPSNARQQIHLAVLIDADNAPAAIVEGLFEEIAKYGVASVKRIYGDWTKPNLGSWKKV' A
#
# COMPACT_ATOMS: atom_id res chain seq x y z
N MET A 1 4.45 1.58 -42.26
CA MET A 1 5.46 1.07 -41.29
C MET A 1 5.19 1.78 -39.97
N ALA A 2 4.67 1.09 -38.96
CA ALA A 2 4.33 1.69 -37.67
C ALA A 2 5.13 0.97 -36.57
N THR A 3 6.25 1.56 -36.17
CA THR A 3 7.01 1.11 -35.00
C THR A 3 6.37 1.74 -33.77
N LYS A 4 5.45 1.02 -33.11
CA LYS A 4 5.06 1.34 -31.74
C LYS A 4 6.30 1.16 -30.85
N PRO A 5 6.73 2.16 -30.07
CA PRO A 5 7.80 1.94 -29.10
C PRO A 5 7.24 1.06 -27.98
N SER A 6 7.55 -0.22 -28.02
CA SER A 6 7.29 -1.16 -26.93
C SER A 6 8.46 -1.11 -25.95
N ASN A 7 8.35 -0.25 -24.93
CA ASN A 7 8.85 -0.46 -23.57
C ASN A 7 8.73 0.83 -22.76
N ALA A 8 7.50 1.26 -22.48
CA ALA A 8 7.28 1.85 -21.16
C ALA A 8 7.53 0.69 -20.19
N ARG A 9 8.60 0.77 -19.37
CA ARG A 9 8.86 -0.20 -18.30
C ARG A 9 7.52 -0.44 -17.60
N GLN A 10 6.95 -1.64 -17.73
CA GLN A 10 5.68 -1.95 -17.08
C GLN A 10 5.91 -1.77 -15.59
N GLN A 11 5.39 -0.66 -15.03
CA GLN A 11 5.42 -0.45 -13.60
C GLN A 11 4.59 -1.56 -12.99
N ILE A 12 5.24 -2.37 -12.15
CA ILE A 12 4.55 -3.44 -11.43
C ILE A 12 3.61 -2.74 -10.46
N HIS A 13 2.30 -2.99 -10.62
CA HIS A 13 1.27 -2.43 -9.77
C HIS A 13 0.94 -3.41 -8.66
N LEU A 14 0.98 -2.94 -7.43
CA LEU A 14 0.74 -3.75 -6.23
C LEU A 14 -0.56 -3.28 -5.56
N ALA A 15 -1.36 -4.25 -5.11
CA ALA A 15 -2.51 -4.01 -4.26
C ALA A 15 -2.14 -4.38 -2.81
N VAL A 16 -2.35 -3.44 -1.89
CA VAL A 16 -1.98 -3.55 -0.49
C VAL A 16 -3.26 -3.51 0.35
N LEU A 17 -3.52 -4.60 1.06
CA LEU A 17 -4.67 -4.75 1.97
C LEU A 17 -4.09 -5.00 3.36
N ILE A 18 -4.41 -4.14 4.32
CA ILE A 18 -3.84 -4.13 5.67
C ILE A 18 -4.97 -4.42 6.66
N ASP A 19 -4.73 -5.35 7.58
CA ASP A 19 -5.59 -5.61 8.72
C ASP A 19 -5.08 -4.82 9.94
N ALA A 20 -5.76 -3.73 10.25
CA ALA A 20 -5.38 -2.81 11.32
C ALA A 20 -5.73 -3.33 12.72
N ASP A 21 -6.66 -4.28 12.84
CA ASP A 21 -6.95 -4.90 14.14
C ASP A 21 -5.79 -5.81 14.58
N ASN A 22 -5.05 -6.39 13.63
CA ASN A 22 -3.97 -7.34 13.88
C ASN A 22 -2.56 -6.78 13.64
N ALA A 23 -2.43 -5.64 12.97
CA ALA A 23 -1.15 -4.96 12.76
C ALA A 23 -1.07 -3.63 13.54
N PRO A 24 0.10 -3.24 14.05
CA PRO A 24 0.30 -1.92 14.63
C PRO A 24 0.52 -0.85 13.54
N ALA A 25 -0.04 0.36 13.71
CA ALA A 25 0.10 1.45 12.74
C ALA A 25 1.57 1.87 12.49
N ALA A 26 2.44 1.65 13.49
CA ALA A 26 3.85 2.03 13.45
C ALA A 26 4.66 1.36 12.32
N ILE A 27 4.21 0.22 11.77
CA ILE A 27 4.93 -0.49 10.72
C ILE A 27 4.60 0.01 9.30
N VAL A 28 3.57 0.84 9.14
CA VAL A 28 3.04 1.22 7.82
C VAL A 28 4.07 1.98 6.97
N GLU A 29 4.80 2.90 7.57
CA GLU A 29 5.74 3.75 6.85
C GLU A 29 6.84 2.89 6.19
N GLY A 30 7.52 2.06 6.98
CA GLY A 30 8.52 1.12 6.47
C GLY A 30 7.94 0.07 5.52
N LEU A 31 6.70 -0.36 5.73
CA LEU A 31 6.01 -1.27 4.81
C LEU A 31 5.82 -0.63 3.42
N PHE A 32 5.41 0.64 3.35
CA PHE A 32 5.26 1.33 2.07
C PHE A 32 6.60 1.62 1.39
N GLU A 33 7.65 1.92 2.15
CA GLU A 33 9.01 2.04 1.62
C GLU A 33 9.49 0.73 1.00
N GLU A 34 9.22 -0.40 1.66
CA GLU A 34 9.60 -1.72 1.16
C GLU A 34 8.80 -2.05 -0.11
N ILE A 35 7.49 -1.82 -0.11
CA ILE A 35 6.62 -2.04 -1.28
C ILE A 35 7.08 -1.20 -2.49
N ALA A 36 7.54 0.04 -2.27
CA ALA A 36 8.04 0.91 -3.32
C ALA A 36 9.28 0.34 -4.07
N LYS A 37 10.03 -0.58 -3.45
CA LYS A 37 11.15 -1.28 -4.10
C LYS A 37 10.68 -2.31 -5.13
N TYR A 38 9.48 -2.87 -4.95
CA TYR A 38 8.92 -3.91 -5.82
C TYR A 38 7.97 -3.35 -6.88
N GLY A 39 7.35 -2.20 -6.63
CA GLY A 39 6.39 -1.62 -7.55
C GLY A 39 5.63 -0.43 -6.98
N VAL A 40 4.64 0.03 -7.73
CA VAL A 40 3.75 1.12 -7.32
C VAL A 40 2.55 0.52 -6.59
N ALA A 41 2.35 0.89 -5.33
CA ALA A 41 1.14 0.55 -4.58
C ALA A 41 -0.07 1.32 -5.13
N SER A 42 -0.78 0.72 -6.08
CA SER A 42 -1.93 1.31 -6.78
C SER A 42 -3.21 1.28 -5.95
N VAL A 43 -3.33 0.32 -5.04
CA VAL A 43 -4.48 0.20 -4.15
C VAL A 43 -3.94 0.03 -2.73
N LYS A 44 -4.43 0.86 -1.80
CA LYS A 44 -4.10 0.77 -0.38
C LYS A 44 -5.42 0.80 0.39
N ARG A 45 -5.73 -0.29 1.09
CA ARG A 45 -6.91 -0.39 1.94
C ARG A 45 -6.51 -0.91 3.31
N ILE A 46 -7.09 -0.29 4.33
CA ILE A 46 -6.86 -0.64 5.73
C ILE A 46 -8.22 -1.04 6.29
N TYR A 47 -8.33 -2.26 6.79
CA TYR A 47 -9.54 -2.83 7.38
C TYR A 47 -9.38 -2.93 8.88
N GLY A 48 -10.39 -2.52 9.62
CA GLY A 48 -10.47 -2.75 11.05
C GLY A 48 -11.71 -2.13 11.67
N ASP A 49 -11.96 -2.46 12.93
CA ASP A 49 -13.04 -1.88 13.72
C ASP A 49 -12.70 -0.47 14.21
N TRP A 50 -13.00 0.54 13.37
CA TRP A 50 -12.74 1.96 13.64
C TRP A 50 -13.45 2.56 14.86
N THR A 51 -14.32 1.80 15.52
CA THR A 51 -14.96 2.18 16.79
C THR A 51 -14.04 1.96 17.98
N LYS A 52 -13.03 1.08 17.86
CA LYS A 52 -12.08 0.80 18.94
C LYS A 52 -11.03 1.92 19.09
N PRO A 53 -10.67 2.30 20.32
CA PRO A 53 -9.71 3.38 20.58
C PRO A 53 -8.27 3.04 20.17
N ASN A 54 -7.91 1.75 20.09
CA ASN A 54 -6.58 1.29 19.67
C ASN A 54 -6.28 1.57 18.18
N LEU A 55 -7.31 1.74 17.33
CA LEU A 55 -7.15 2.16 15.95
C LEU A 55 -6.99 3.68 15.76
N GLY A 56 -6.96 4.45 16.86
CA GLY A 56 -6.74 5.90 16.79
C GLY A 56 -5.43 6.29 16.09
N SER A 57 -4.38 5.46 16.23
CA SER A 57 -3.09 5.68 15.54
C SER A 57 -3.20 5.44 14.04
N TRP A 58 -4.03 4.48 13.61
CA TRP A 58 -4.28 4.19 12.19
C TRP A 58 -5.05 5.30 11.47
N LYS A 59 -5.77 6.16 12.20
CA LYS A 59 -6.45 7.35 11.63
C LYS A 59 -5.49 8.51 11.33
N LYS A 60 -4.27 8.47 11.86
CA LYS A 60 -3.25 9.50 11.68
C LYS A 60 -2.25 9.18 10.56
N VAL A 61 -2.36 7.96 10.01
CA VAL A 61 -1.58 7.44 8.89
C VAL A 61 -2.29 7.79 7.59
#